data_AF-A0A2G1ZW26-F1
#
_entry.id   AF-A0A2G1ZW26-F1
#
_cell.length_a   1.000
_cell.length_b   1.000
_cell.length_c   1.000
_cell.angle_alpha   90.00
_cell.angle_beta   90.00
_cell.angle_gamma   90.00
#
_symmetry.space_group_name_H-M   'P 1'
#
loop_
_entity.id
_entity.type
_entity.pdbx_description
1 polymer ?
#
loop_
_entity_poly.entity_id
_entity_poly.type
_entity_poly.pdbx_seq_one_letter_code
_entity_poly.pdbx_strand_id
1 'polypeptide(L)'
;MNVLFVPLTCLQVSVFMRCCHWVAAMGEGMVPLEEHGIEGANNPRPPPNPRQRCGIQSSLNKQHGNEFGANMKVQINYGDIDHSDAISSHATDCVEAAMTHFVKKVTRVEVHLRDDKQNRTGPDDLRCMMEVRLAGEQPMTVDARGGDIYAVIKVCADKLNRAVKRKLERSA
;
A
#
# COMPACT_ATOMS: atom_id res chain seq x y z
N MET A 1 38.72 -8.04 49.92
CA MET A 1 38.46 -7.18 48.75
C MET A 1 38.33 -8.06 47.51
N ASN A 2 37.23 -7.88 46.75
CA ASN A 2 36.82 -8.46 45.45
C ASN A 2 36.71 -10.01 45.41
N VAL A 3 35.58 -10.72 45.30
CA VAL A 3 34.23 -10.54 44.72
C VAL A 3 34.20 -9.94 43.31
N LEU A 4 34.14 -10.81 42.29
CA LEU A 4 33.11 -10.88 41.22
C LEU A 4 33.63 -11.86 40.14
N PHE A 5 33.06 -13.05 39.98
CA PHE A 5 31.83 -13.38 39.23
C PHE A 5 32.12 -13.71 37.75
N VAL A 6 31.89 -14.98 37.43
CA VAL A 6 31.89 -15.61 36.11
C VAL A 6 30.68 -15.09 35.29
N PRO A 7 30.75 -15.06 33.95
CA PRO A 7 29.87 -15.96 33.18
C PRO A 7 30.62 -16.62 32.01
N LEU A 8 30.59 -17.95 31.91
CA LEU A 8 29.61 -18.70 31.10
C LEU A 8 29.66 -18.33 29.61
N THR A 9 30.48 -19.06 28.84
CA THR A 9 30.15 -19.38 27.45
C THR A 9 29.86 -20.87 27.37
N CYS A 10 28.56 -21.16 27.45
CA CYS A 10 27.94 -22.44 27.21
C CYS A 10 27.93 -22.65 25.69
N LEU A 11 28.75 -23.57 25.16
CA LEU A 11 28.67 -24.01 23.77
C LEU A 11 28.41 -25.53 23.73
N GLN A 12 27.13 -25.85 23.78
CA GLN A 12 26.49 -27.15 23.64
C GLN A 12 25.14 -26.78 22.97
N VAL A 13 24.60 -27.36 21.89
CA VAL A 13 24.50 -28.73 21.42
C VAL A 13 23.93 -28.66 19.97
N SER A 14 24.35 -29.62 19.11
CA SER A 14 23.64 -30.40 18.08
C SER A 14 22.30 -29.87 17.46
N VAL A 15 21.89 -30.11 16.21
CA VAL A 15 21.93 -31.30 15.35
C VAL A 15 21.63 -30.82 13.92
N PHE A 16 22.49 -31.11 12.94
CA PHE A 16 22.20 -30.92 11.51
C PHE A 16 21.71 -32.26 10.95
N MET A 17 20.40 -32.51 10.98
CA MET A 17 19.79 -33.76 10.51
C MET A 17 19.44 -33.63 9.01
N ARG A 18 20.30 -34.22 8.17
CA ARG A 18 20.05 -34.53 6.75
C ARG A 18 18.85 -35.47 6.63
N CYS A 19 17.87 -35.08 5.82
CA CYS A 19 16.85 -36.01 5.30
C CYS A 19 16.79 -35.85 3.78
N CYS A 20 17.72 -36.52 3.09
CA CYS A 20 17.58 -36.89 1.70
C CYS A 20 17.70 -38.41 1.62
N HIS A 21 16.89 -39.00 0.74
CA HIS A 21 16.96 -40.35 0.20
C HIS A 21 16.11 -41.43 0.89
N TRP A 22 14.89 -41.62 0.35
CA TRP A 22 14.38 -42.97 0.12
C TRP A 22 13.74 -43.03 -1.26
N VAL A 23 14.25 -43.93 -2.08
CA VAL A 23 13.85 -44.27 -3.44
C VAL A 23 13.35 -45.71 -3.43
N ALA A 24 12.44 -46.01 -4.36
CA ALA A 24 11.92 -47.31 -4.80
C ALA A 24 10.61 -47.74 -4.08
N ALA A 25 9.59 -48.30 -4.73
CA ALA A 25 9.40 -48.72 -6.12
C ALA A 25 7.94 -49.15 -6.37
N MET A 26 7.51 -49.04 -7.64
CA MET A 26 6.59 -49.90 -8.43
C MET A 26 5.11 -50.08 -8.03
N GLY A 27 4.24 -50.00 -9.04
CA GLY A 27 2.89 -50.58 -9.00
C GLY A 27 1.95 -50.00 -10.05
N GLU A 28 1.85 -50.68 -11.19
CA GLU A 28 0.95 -50.39 -12.31
C GLU A 28 -0.53 -50.51 -11.97
N GLY A 29 -1.43 -49.85 -12.71
CA GLY A 29 -2.85 -50.23 -12.69
C GLY A 29 -3.85 -49.17 -13.13
N MET A 30 -4.16 -49.20 -14.43
CA MET A 30 -5.52 -49.20 -14.99
C MET A 30 -6.56 -48.18 -14.46
N VAL A 31 -6.92 -47.25 -15.35
CA VAL A 31 -8.20 -46.50 -15.35
C VAL A 31 -9.42 -47.44 -15.34
N PRO A 32 -10.49 -47.05 -14.64
CA PRO A 32 -11.82 -47.14 -15.23
C PRO A 32 -12.54 -45.79 -15.23
N LEU A 33 -13.26 -45.60 -16.33
CA LEU A 33 -14.25 -44.57 -16.63
C LEU A 33 -15.51 -44.71 -15.77
N GLU A 34 -16.21 -43.57 -15.63
CA GLU A 34 -17.61 -43.39 -15.21
C GLU A 34 -17.86 -43.63 -13.69
N GLU A 35 -18.59 -42.79 -12.95
CA GLU A 35 -19.79 -42.03 -13.29
C GLU A 35 -19.80 -40.69 -12.53
N HIS A 36 -19.78 -39.56 -13.24
CA HIS A 36 -20.13 -38.27 -12.63
C HIS A 36 -21.64 -38.06 -12.76
N GLY A 37 -22.32 -38.14 -11.63
CA GLY A 37 -23.70 -37.73 -11.47
C GLY A 37 -23.88 -36.28 -11.90
N ILE A 38 -24.57 -36.09 -13.02
CA ILE A 38 -25.08 -34.80 -13.47
C ILE A 38 -26.38 -34.55 -12.72
N GLU A 39 -26.28 -33.80 -11.64
CA GLU A 39 -27.41 -33.21 -10.95
C GLU A 39 -28.17 -32.24 -11.87
N GLY A 40 -29.49 -32.32 -11.74
CA GLY A 40 -30.47 -31.67 -12.59
C GLY A 40 -30.41 -30.14 -12.57
N ALA A 41 -30.68 -29.61 -13.77
CA ALA A 41 -31.59 -28.49 -14.03
C ALA A 41 -31.56 -27.32 -13.03
N ASN A 42 -30.76 -26.30 -13.34
CA ASN A 42 -31.06 -24.91 -12.98
C ASN A 42 -30.78 -24.01 -14.18
N ASN A 43 -31.88 -23.57 -14.79
CA ASN A 43 -32.07 -22.86 -16.05
C ASN A 43 -31.06 -21.71 -16.33
N PRO A 44 -30.51 -21.58 -17.56
CA PRO A 44 -29.66 -20.45 -17.95
C PRO A 44 -30.42 -19.12 -17.90
N ARG A 45 -29.71 -18.08 -17.43
CA ARG A 45 -30.19 -16.68 -17.43
C ARG A 45 -30.64 -16.28 -18.85
N PRO A 46 -31.77 -15.58 -19.00
CA PRO A 46 -32.18 -15.07 -20.31
C PRO A 46 -31.14 -14.09 -20.85
N PRO A 47 -30.92 -14.04 -22.18
CA PRO A 47 -30.02 -13.06 -22.77
C PRO A 47 -30.53 -11.64 -22.50
N PRO A 48 -29.63 -10.66 -22.28
CA PRO A 48 -30.05 -9.28 -22.07
C PRO A 48 -30.81 -8.77 -23.29
N ASN A 49 -31.97 -8.16 -23.04
CA ASN A 49 -32.86 -7.62 -24.05
C ASN A 49 -32.14 -6.56 -24.90
N PRO A 50 -32.04 -6.71 -26.24
CA PRO A 50 -31.33 -5.76 -27.10
C PRO A 50 -32.10 -4.45 -27.39
N ARG A 51 -33.14 -4.12 -26.61
CA ARG A 51 -34.00 -2.92 -26.83
C ARG A 51 -34.10 -1.94 -25.66
N GLN A 52 -33.03 -1.78 -24.90
CA GLN A 52 -32.76 -0.58 -24.09
C GLN A 52 -31.24 -0.39 -24.05
N ARG A 53 -30.64 0.76 -24.29
CA ARG A 53 -31.03 2.04 -24.85
C ARG A 53 -29.69 2.66 -25.27
N CYS A 54 -29.69 3.32 -26.42
CA CYS A 54 -28.58 4.12 -26.93
C CYS A 54 -27.98 5.03 -25.84
N GLY A 55 -26.65 4.99 -25.75
CA GLY A 55 -25.85 5.86 -24.90
C GLY A 55 -24.42 5.36 -24.91
N ILE A 56 -23.63 5.81 -25.88
CA ILE A 56 -22.18 5.69 -25.86
C ILE A 56 -21.72 6.56 -24.69
N GLN A 57 -21.76 6.03 -23.47
CA GLN A 57 -21.08 6.62 -22.34
C GLN A 57 -19.78 5.85 -22.13
N SER A 58 -18.74 6.47 -22.68
CA SER A 58 -17.46 6.66 -22.00
C SER A 58 -16.87 5.43 -21.34
N SER A 59 -15.98 4.77 -22.08
CA SER A 59 -14.64 4.43 -21.62
C SER A 59 -14.46 4.49 -20.10
N LEU A 60 -14.80 3.39 -19.43
CA LEU A 60 -14.19 2.90 -18.19
C LEU A 60 -13.52 3.98 -17.31
N ASN A 61 -14.30 4.88 -16.72
CA ASN A 61 -13.83 5.60 -15.54
C ASN A 61 -13.95 4.61 -14.38
N LYS A 62 -12.86 3.91 -14.09
CA LYS A 62 -12.72 2.96 -12.99
C LYS A 62 -12.83 3.73 -11.67
N GLN A 63 -14.07 4.07 -11.28
CA GLN A 63 -14.41 4.58 -9.95
C GLN A 63 -14.49 3.42 -8.97
N HIS A 64 -13.38 2.70 -8.77
CA HIS A 64 -13.27 1.75 -7.67
C HIS A 64 -12.24 2.29 -6.70
N GLY A 65 -12.74 2.93 -5.65
CA GLY A 65 -11.97 3.34 -4.47
C GLY A 65 -12.76 4.35 -3.65
N ASN A 66 -13.09 3.98 -2.41
CA ASN A 66 -13.66 4.83 -1.34
C ASN A 66 -15.20 4.95 -1.26
N GLU A 67 -15.85 3.94 -0.69
CA GLU A 67 -17.16 4.08 -0.01
C GLU A 67 -17.02 4.15 1.54
N PHE A 68 -15.80 4.01 2.08
CA PHE A 68 -15.54 3.90 3.53
C PHE A 68 -14.74 5.07 4.15
N GLY A 69 -14.44 6.13 3.40
CA GLY A 69 -13.65 7.30 3.84
C GLY A 69 -14.20 8.63 3.32
N ALA A 70 -15.53 8.77 3.24
CA ALA A 70 -16.28 9.70 2.40
C ALA A 70 -16.09 11.23 2.62
N ASN A 71 -15.06 11.69 3.34
CA ASN A 71 -14.78 13.13 3.46
C ASN A 71 -13.29 13.50 3.42
N MET A 72 -12.39 12.52 3.33
CA MET A 72 -10.97 12.82 3.15
C MET A 72 -10.71 13.16 1.68
N LYS A 73 -10.19 14.35 1.41
CA LYS A 73 -9.77 14.77 0.07
C LYS A 73 -8.24 14.73 -0.07
N VAL A 74 -7.71 14.00 -1.03
CA VAL A 74 -6.29 14.06 -1.41
C VAL A 74 -6.14 14.98 -2.61
N GLN A 75 -5.20 15.92 -2.56
CA GLN A 75 -4.86 16.81 -3.67
C GLN A 75 -3.36 16.74 -3.94
N ILE A 76 -2.99 16.55 -5.19
CA ILE A 76 -1.60 16.40 -5.60
C ILE A 76 -1.24 17.58 -6.50
N ASN A 77 -0.20 18.29 -6.10
CA ASN A 77 0.34 19.47 -6.76
C ASN A 77 1.74 19.14 -7.28
N TYR A 78 1.89 19.16 -8.59
CA TYR A 78 3.18 19.04 -9.26
C TYR A 78 3.76 20.45 -9.46
N GLY A 79 4.99 20.67 -9.01
CA GLY A 79 5.76 21.87 -9.31
C GLY A 79 6.67 21.63 -10.51
N ASP A 80 7.94 21.36 -10.21
CA ASP A 80 9.01 21.22 -11.21
C ASP A 80 9.21 19.76 -11.69
N ILE A 81 8.20 18.91 -11.55
CA ILE A 81 8.20 17.49 -11.95
C ILE A 81 7.09 17.25 -12.97
N ASP A 82 7.36 16.41 -13.96
CA ASP A 82 6.36 15.99 -14.95
C ASP A 82 5.15 15.31 -14.30
N HIS A 83 3.96 15.70 -14.76
CA HIS A 83 2.73 15.09 -14.31
C HIS A 83 2.62 13.64 -14.84
N SER A 84 2.41 12.68 -13.94
CA SER A 84 2.22 11.28 -14.29
C SER A 84 1.10 10.67 -13.46
N ASP A 85 0.19 9.96 -14.13
CA ASP A 85 -0.92 9.26 -13.45
C ASP A 85 -0.42 8.13 -12.54
N ALA A 86 0.75 7.54 -12.84
CA ALA A 86 1.37 6.54 -11.99
C ALA A 86 1.83 7.14 -10.65
N ILE A 87 2.39 8.35 -10.69
CA ILE A 87 2.82 9.07 -9.48
C ILE A 87 1.62 9.51 -8.66
N SER A 88 0.54 9.98 -9.31
CA SER A 88 -0.66 10.42 -8.60
C SER A 88 -1.38 9.26 -7.92
N SER A 89 -1.49 8.11 -8.58
CA SER A 89 -2.03 6.88 -7.99
C SER A 89 -1.19 6.46 -6.79
N HIS A 90 0.14 6.33 -6.97
CA HIS A 90 1.04 5.90 -5.89
C HIS A 90 1.00 6.84 -4.67
N ALA A 91 0.99 8.16 -4.90
CA ALA A 91 0.87 9.13 -3.82
C ALA A 91 -0.47 9.01 -3.09
N THR A 92 -1.56 8.82 -3.81
CA THR A 92 -2.88 8.61 -3.22
C THR A 92 -2.90 7.34 -2.37
N ASP A 93 -2.44 6.21 -2.92
CA ASP A 93 -2.38 4.92 -2.22
C ASP A 93 -1.54 5.00 -0.94
N CYS A 94 -0.37 5.64 -1.00
CA CYS A 94 0.49 5.85 0.16
C CYS A 94 -0.18 6.71 1.24
N VAL A 95 -0.84 7.79 0.84
CA VAL A 95 -1.52 8.71 1.78
C VAL A 95 -2.73 8.02 2.41
N GLU A 96 -3.54 7.32 1.63
CA GLU A 96 -4.70 6.59 2.13
C GLU A 96 -4.29 5.49 3.12
N ALA A 97 -3.28 4.69 2.77
CA ALA A 97 -2.72 3.68 3.67
C ALA A 97 -2.20 4.31 4.97
N ALA A 98 -1.47 5.42 4.88
CA ALA A 98 -0.94 6.12 6.05
C ALA A 98 -2.04 6.72 6.95
N MET A 99 -3.15 7.20 6.37
CA MET A 99 -4.21 7.92 7.07
C MET A 99 -5.44 7.08 7.39
N THR A 100 -5.45 5.78 7.05
CA THR A 100 -6.60 4.86 7.24
C THR A 100 -7.17 4.90 8.67
N HIS A 101 -6.32 5.02 9.70
CA HIS A 101 -6.78 5.09 11.09
C HIS A 101 -7.35 6.45 11.51
N PHE A 102 -7.12 7.50 10.71
CA PHE A 102 -7.45 8.89 11.04
C PHE A 102 -8.50 9.51 10.10
N VAL A 103 -9.13 8.71 9.24
CA VAL A 103 -10.09 9.18 8.20
C VAL A 103 -11.21 10.07 8.73
N LYS A 104 -11.64 9.88 9.99
CA LYS A 104 -12.68 10.71 10.62
C LYS A 104 -12.21 12.10 11.05
N LYS A 105 -10.90 12.28 11.23
CA LYS A 105 -10.29 13.53 11.71
C LYS A 105 -9.59 14.31 10.60
N VAL A 106 -9.26 13.68 9.48
CA VAL A 106 -8.59 14.32 8.34
C VAL A 106 -9.62 14.86 7.35
N THR A 107 -9.51 16.14 7.00
CA THR A 107 -10.39 16.80 6.01
C THR A 107 -9.72 16.90 4.64
N ARG A 108 -8.42 17.18 4.60
CA ARG A 108 -7.65 17.24 3.36
C ARG A 108 -6.18 16.88 3.58
N VAL A 109 -5.59 16.20 2.61
CA VAL A 109 -4.14 16.05 2.47
C VAL A 109 -3.70 16.69 1.15
N GLU A 110 -2.76 17.61 1.22
CA GLU A 110 -2.13 18.23 0.04
C GLU A 110 -0.70 17.72 -0.11
N VAL A 111 -0.40 17.16 -1.27
CA VAL A 111 0.92 16.61 -1.60
C VAL A 111 1.57 17.53 -2.62
N HIS A 112 2.73 18.07 -2.29
CA HIS A 112 3.53 18.90 -3.18
C HIS A 112 4.77 18.12 -3.61
N LEU A 113 4.92 17.89 -4.90
CA LEU A 113 6.06 17.21 -5.51
C LEU A 113 6.88 18.24 -6.30
N ARG A 114 8.18 18.35 -6.00
CA ARG A 114 9.08 19.31 -6.64
C ARG A 114 10.47 18.71 -6.89
N ASP A 115 11.14 19.24 -7.89
CA ASP A 115 12.53 18.94 -8.23
C ASP A 115 13.39 20.17 -7.88
N ASP A 116 14.15 20.10 -6.79
CA ASP A 116 14.99 21.17 -6.21
C ASP A 116 16.41 21.14 -6.83
N LYS A 117 16.51 20.99 -8.16
CA LYS A 117 17.76 21.02 -8.92
C LYS A 117 18.45 22.38 -8.81
N GLN A 118 19.22 22.57 -7.74
CA GLN A 118 19.99 23.79 -7.52
C GLN A 118 21.29 23.74 -8.30
N ASN A 119 21.21 23.99 -9.61
CA ASN A 119 22.34 24.21 -10.52
C ASN A 119 23.41 23.09 -10.58
N ARG A 120 23.15 21.97 -9.91
CA ARG A 120 23.93 20.72 -9.85
C ARG A 120 22.94 19.59 -9.61
N THR A 121 23.15 18.46 -10.28
CA THR A 121 22.37 17.25 -10.03
C THR A 121 22.97 16.53 -8.83
N GLY A 122 22.29 16.59 -7.69
CA GLY A 122 22.64 15.88 -6.46
C GLY A 122 21.83 14.58 -6.30
N PRO A 123 22.23 13.71 -5.37
CA PRO A 123 21.48 12.47 -5.09
C PRO A 123 20.10 12.71 -4.44
N ASP A 124 19.78 13.94 -4.02
CA ASP A 124 18.56 14.30 -3.27
C ASP A 124 17.80 15.48 -3.89
N ASP A 125 17.76 15.53 -5.23
CA ASP A 125 17.10 16.63 -5.94
C ASP A 125 15.57 16.57 -5.86
N LEU A 126 14.97 15.41 -5.61
CA LEU A 126 13.51 15.28 -5.53
C LEU A 126 13.02 15.56 -4.11
N ARG A 127 11.96 16.37 -4.01
CA ARG A 127 11.33 16.75 -2.74
C ARG A 127 9.84 16.47 -2.76
N CYS A 128 9.36 15.81 -1.71
CA CYS A 128 7.94 15.70 -1.39
C CYS A 128 7.65 16.44 -0.09
N MET A 129 6.62 17.27 -0.10
CA MET A 129 6.06 17.91 1.07
C MET A 129 4.59 17.52 1.17
N MET A 130 4.15 17.07 2.33
CA MET A 130 2.74 16.73 2.58
C MET A 130 2.21 17.62 3.69
N GLU A 131 1.10 18.31 3.41
CA GLU A 131 0.30 19.02 4.39
C GLU A 131 -0.96 18.22 4.70
N VAL A 132 -1.25 17.99 5.98
CA VAL A 132 -2.52 17.43 6.44
C VAL A 132 -3.30 18.47 7.21
N ARG A 133 -4.58 18.58 6.88
CA ARG A 133 -5.56 19.41 7.60
C ARG A 133 -6.45 18.50 8.42
N LEU A 134 -6.35 18.67 9.73
CA LEU A 134 -7.17 17.95 10.70
C LEU A 134 -8.35 18.84 11.11
N ALA A 135 -9.52 18.23 11.33
CA ALA A 135 -10.71 18.95 11.78
C ALA A 135 -10.46 19.53 13.19
N GLY A 136 -10.59 20.86 13.31
CA GLY A 136 -10.42 21.57 14.60
C GLY A 136 -8.98 21.75 15.08
N GLU A 137 -7.99 21.41 14.25
CA GLU A 137 -6.56 21.49 14.59
C GLU A 137 -5.79 22.28 13.53
N GLN A 138 -4.60 22.77 13.88
CA GLN A 138 -3.74 23.46 12.92
C GLN A 138 -3.24 22.48 11.84
N PRO A 139 -3.09 22.93 10.57
CA PRO A 139 -2.46 22.15 9.53
C PRO A 139 -1.06 21.71 9.95
N MET A 140 -0.67 20.50 9.56
CA MET A 140 0.64 19.94 9.84
C MET A 140 1.35 19.62 8.53
N THR A 141 2.59 20.06 8.42
CA THR A 141 3.41 19.85 7.23
C THR A 141 4.60 18.95 7.57
N VAL A 142 4.90 18.01 6.69
CA VAL A 142 6.11 17.20 6.73
C VAL A 142 6.80 17.25 5.38
N ASP A 143 8.12 17.07 5.37
CA ASP A 143 8.89 17.02 4.14
C ASP A 143 9.92 15.88 4.10
N ALA A 144 10.23 15.45 2.89
CA ALA A 144 11.23 14.44 2.58
C ALA A 144 11.93 14.79 1.27
N ARG A 145 13.19 14.36 1.17
CA ARG A 145 14.03 14.48 -0.03
C ARG A 145 14.67 13.13 -0.35
N GLY A 146 15.08 12.94 -1.60
CA GLY A 146 15.71 11.70 -2.07
C GLY A 146 15.95 11.69 -3.58
N GLY A 147 16.56 10.62 -4.08
CA GLY A 147 16.84 10.42 -5.50
C GLY A 147 15.74 9.74 -6.31
N ASP A 148 14.69 9.23 -5.65
CA ASP A 148 13.56 8.56 -6.29
C ASP A 148 12.22 9.08 -5.75
N ILE A 149 11.33 9.49 -6.65
CA ILE A 149 10.07 10.14 -6.27
C ILE A 149 9.13 9.20 -5.50
N TYR A 150 9.09 7.92 -5.87
CA TYR A 150 8.21 6.92 -5.25
C TYR A 150 8.65 6.63 -3.81
N ALA A 151 9.97 6.49 -3.59
CA ALA A 151 10.57 6.33 -2.28
C ALA A 151 10.35 7.57 -1.41
N VAL A 152 10.55 8.76 -1.97
CA VAL A 152 10.38 10.03 -1.25
C VAL A 152 8.93 10.22 -0.80
N ILE A 153 7.94 9.90 -1.67
CA ILE A 153 6.51 9.92 -1.33
C ILE A 153 6.22 8.98 -0.14
N LYS A 154 6.73 7.75 -0.18
CA LYS A 154 6.52 6.76 0.89
C LYS A 154 7.11 7.24 2.22
N VAL A 155 8.34 7.72 2.21
CA VAL A 155 9.01 8.27 3.40
C VAL A 155 8.22 9.45 3.96
N CYS A 156 7.69 10.32 3.09
CA CYS A 156 6.88 11.46 3.48
C CYS A 156 5.55 11.02 4.14
N ALA A 157 4.83 10.05 3.53
CA ALA A 157 3.59 9.50 4.08
C ALA A 157 3.81 8.84 5.46
N ASP A 158 4.90 8.08 5.62
CA ASP A 158 5.29 7.48 6.90
C ASP A 158 5.60 8.54 7.97
N LYS A 159 6.28 9.64 7.59
CA LYS A 159 6.52 10.79 8.49
C LYS A 159 5.20 11.44 8.90
N LEU A 160 4.28 11.62 7.94
CA LEU A 160 2.96 12.21 8.18
C LEU A 160 2.16 11.38 9.19
N ASN A 161 2.08 10.06 8.99
CA ASN A 161 1.40 9.14 9.92
C ASN A 161 1.93 9.29 11.35
N ARG A 162 3.25 9.20 11.53
CA ARG A 162 3.88 9.34 12.85
C ARG A 162 3.59 10.70 13.49
N ALA A 163 3.63 11.77 12.70
CA ALA A 163 3.41 13.12 13.19
C ALA A 163 1.94 13.34 13.61
N VAL A 164 0.99 12.90 12.78
CA VAL A 164 -0.46 12.94 13.09
C VAL A 164 -0.78 12.12 14.32
N LYS A 165 -0.26 10.89 14.42
CA LYS A 165 -0.45 10.02 15.58
C LYS A 165 -0.02 10.71 16.88
N ARG A 166 1.22 11.22 16.92
CA ARG A 166 1.77 11.94 18.09
C ARG A 166 0.97 13.18 18.46
N LYS A 167 0.44 13.91 17.47
CA LYS A 167 -0.37 15.11 17.70
C LYS A 167 -1.73 14.75 18.30
N LEU A 168 -2.40 13.73 17.77
CA LEU A 168 -3.69 13.27 18.27
C LEU A 168 -3.60 12.64 19.65
N GLU A 169 -2.50 11.96 19.99
CA GLU A 169 -2.24 11.41 21.33
C GLU A 169 -2.02 12.49 22.40
N ARG A 170 -1.60 13.70 22.01
CA ARG A 170 -1.40 14.83 22.93
C ARG A 170 -2.67 15.66 23.16
N SER A 171 -3.56 15.71 22.18
CA SER A 171 -4.80 16.50 22.24
C SER A 171 -5.99 15.71 22.80
N ALA A 172 -5.82 14.43 23.13
CA ALA A 172 -6.85 13.55 23.71
C ALA A 172 -6.71 13.48 25.23
#